data_AF-A0A954I715-F1
#
_entry.id   AF-A0A954I715-F1
#
_cell.length_a   1.000
_cell.length_b   1.000
_cell.length_c   1.000
_cell.angle_alpha   90.00
_cell.angle_beta   90.00
_cell.angle_gamma   90.00
#
_symmetry.space_group_name_H-M   'P 1'
#
loop_
_entity.id
_entity.type
_entity.pdbx_description
1 polymer ?
#
loop_
_entity_poly.entity_id
_entity_poly.type
_entity_poly.pdbx_seq_one_letter_code
_entity_poly.pdbx_strand_id
1 'polypeptide(L)'
;MRDARQSFYLGTAIDGVQLNSEQLHVRDRNLNDLLGTTTYTQALFHILRGRMPDQQEQQLFDLVLVAFHGGFGLLPPTTLVPRLVAGTGVPVAQALAAGYLASGPYHVGAVEHSMVLYSEIAAEFQKQFPSEDATAGQLEQFAFDYTSQILQRGETVPGYGHPLLRKDPRPTHIRRILIEMNVESAWLQIFDGVVRCLLERKNVVPNVDGITAAILLTLGFTPEHGTGLFLLGRTAGMLAHVVEERTQMPYQTMKRFMILPIAFPRLFNSNSRRLAVLFNKLRDHKAFQRLQNLLSGRGRRELQQKEAQDLAFIASHRQRTSREPLGATLQQFCAQPAAVADRFATSRKSIVDEPEASDSVDRAEGLNRELDGYCSPELLVGAACFLSASLERLHNGKRTASSDSVSAQSQDLLRSALKLVEQAATLAFQDSDGPMAAHN
;
A
#
# COMPACT_ATOMS: atom_id res chain seq x y z
N MET A 1 -51.45 -20.86 20.35
CA MET A 1 -50.81 -20.83 19.02
C MET A 1 -50.97 -19.41 18.47
N ARG A 2 -49.96 -18.55 18.60
CA ARG A 2 -49.95 -17.27 17.89
C ARG A 2 -49.37 -17.57 16.52
N ASP A 3 -50.17 -17.35 15.47
CA ASP A 3 -49.74 -17.35 14.08
C ASP A 3 -48.41 -16.59 13.97
N ALA A 4 -47.34 -17.32 13.67
CA ALA A 4 -46.12 -16.72 13.18
C ALA A 4 -46.49 -16.12 11.82
N ARG A 5 -46.83 -14.82 11.81
CA ARG A 5 -46.96 -14.06 10.57
C ARG A 5 -45.61 -14.15 9.85
N GLN A 6 -45.49 -15.09 8.92
CA GLN A 6 -44.48 -15.05 7.88
C GLN A 6 -44.76 -13.81 7.07
N SER A 7 -44.13 -12.71 7.47
CA SER A 7 -44.15 -11.48 6.68
C SER A 7 -43.32 -11.78 5.43
N PHE A 8 -43.95 -11.75 4.26
CA PHE A 8 -43.24 -11.86 3.00
C PHE A 8 -42.39 -10.60 2.83
N TYR A 9 -41.07 -10.74 3.01
CA TYR A 9 -40.09 -9.70 2.73
C TYR A 9 -39.43 -9.96 1.38
N LEU A 10 -38.98 -8.91 0.70
CA LEU A 10 -38.22 -9.04 -0.53
C LEU A 10 -36.80 -9.51 -0.20
N GLY A 11 -36.63 -10.83 -0.11
CA GLY A 11 -35.34 -11.43 0.19
C GLY A 11 -34.50 -11.72 -1.06
N THR A 12 -33.25 -12.13 -0.84
CA THR A 12 -32.27 -12.41 -1.90
C THR A 12 -31.72 -13.83 -1.75
N ALA A 13 -30.96 -14.30 -2.74
CA ALA A 13 -30.20 -15.54 -2.62
C ALA A 13 -29.05 -15.46 -1.59
N ILE A 14 -28.83 -14.30 -0.95
CA ILE A 14 -27.82 -14.07 0.08
C ILE A 14 -28.42 -14.23 1.47
N ASP A 15 -29.56 -13.61 1.77
CA ASP A 15 -30.13 -13.61 3.14
C ASP A 15 -31.44 -14.42 3.26
N GLY A 16 -31.78 -15.17 2.20
CA GLY A 16 -33.02 -15.93 2.10
C GLY A 16 -34.22 -15.07 1.68
N VAL A 17 -35.30 -15.71 1.22
CA VAL A 17 -36.53 -15.06 0.73
C VAL A 17 -37.57 -14.75 1.82
N GLN A 18 -37.33 -15.19 3.05
CA GLN A 18 -38.26 -15.04 4.17
C GLN A 18 -37.49 -14.65 5.44
N LEU A 19 -38.03 -13.69 6.20
CA LEU A 19 -37.54 -13.41 7.55
C LEU A 19 -38.29 -14.32 8.54
N ASN A 20 -37.53 -15.19 9.20
CA ASN A 20 -38.02 -16.03 10.29
C ASN A 20 -37.42 -15.54 11.61
N SER A 21 -38.25 -15.27 12.61
CA SER A 21 -37.81 -14.83 13.94
C SER A 21 -36.94 -15.86 14.67
N GLU A 22 -37.02 -17.13 14.28
CA GLU A 22 -36.22 -18.22 14.86
C GLU A 22 -34.93 -18.51 14.08
N GLN A 23 -34.86 -18.09 12.81
CA GLN A 23 -33.76 -18.44 11.91
C GLN A 23 -33.44 -17.31 10.94
N LEU A 24 -32.22 -16.77 11.02
CA LEU A 24 -31.67 -15.86 10.02
C LEU A 24 -30.71 -16.66 9.14
N HIS A 25 -30.86 -16.57 7.82
CA HIS A 25 -30.04 -17.33 6.89
C HIS A 25 -29.00 -16.43 6.22
N VAL A 26 -27.82 -17.00 5.97
CA VAL A 26 -26.81 -16.49 5.07
C VAL A 26 -26.51 -17.61 4.09
N ARG A 27 -26.80 -17.40 2.81
CA ARG A 27 -26.77 -18.40 1.74
C ARG A 27 -27.58 -19.64 2.14
N ASP A 28 -26.93 -20.79 2.18
CA ASP A 28 -27.46 -22.11 2.50
C ASP A 28 -27.43 -22.43 4.02
N ARG A 29 -27.05 -21.49 4.89
CA ARG A 29 -26.79 -21.75 6.32
C ARG A 29 -27.57 -20.84 7.25
N ASN A 30 -27.90 -21.33 8.44
CA ASN A 30 -28.39 -20.48 9.52
C ASN A 30 -27.21 -19.70 10.11
N LEU A 31 -27.38 -18.40 10.33
CA LEU A 31 -26.39 -17.51 10.91
C LEU A 31 -25.91 -18.01 12.28
N ASN A 32 -26.80 -18.54 13.11
CA ASN A 32 -26.45 -19.05 14.44
C ASN A 32 -25.47 -20.23 14.38
N ASP A 33 -25.48 -21.01 13.31
CA ASP A 33 -24.54 -22.13 13.13
C ASP A 33 -23.14 -21.63 12.73
N LEU A 34 -23.04 -20.41 12.19
CA LEU A 34 -21.78 -19.76 11.80
C LEU A 34 -21.13 -19.02 12.98
N LEU A 35 -21.94 -18.47 13.89
CA LEU A 35 -21.46 -17.69 15.03
C LEU A 35 -20.61 -18.56 15.98
N GLY A 36 -19.36 -18.17 16.18
CA GLY A 36 -18.41 -18.87 17.06
C GLY A 36 -17.73 -20.10 16.44
N THR A 37 -18.14 -20.52 15.23
CA THR A 37 -17.55 -21.67 14.52
C THR A 37 -16.77 -21.25 13.28
N THR A 38 -17.19 -20.16 12.63
CA THR A 38 -16.68 -19.70 11.35
C THR A 38 -15.79 -18.47 11.53
N THR A 39 -14.60 -18.47 10.93
CA THR A 39 -13.72 -17.30 10.94
C THR A 39 -14.29 -16.19 10.03
N TYR A 40 -13.87 -14.95 10.25
CA TYR A 40 -14.34 -13.83 9.43
C TYR A 40 -14.07 -14.03 7.93
N THR A 41 -12.89 -14.54 7.58
CA THR A 41 -12.50 -14.82 6.19
C THR A 41 -13.34 -15.93 5.57
N GLN A 42 -13.63 -16.99 6.32
CA GLN A 42 -14.54 -18.05 5.87
C GLN A 42 -15.95 -17.52 5.63
N ALA A 43 -16.48 -16.69 6.53
CA ALA A 43 -17.79 -16.07 6.40
C ALA A 43 -17.86 -15.12 5.18
N LEU A 44 -16.82 -14.30 4.96
CA LEU A 44 -16.73 -13.44 3.76
C LEU A 44 -16.71 -14.28 2.48
N PHE A 45 -15.89 -15.33 2.44
CA PHE A 45 -15.82 -16.20 1.27
C PHE A 45 -17.18 -16.89 1.02
N HIS A 46 -17.85 -17.37 2.07
CA HIS A 46 -19.18 -17.97 1.99
C HIS A 46 -20.23 -17.01 1.46
N ILE A 47 -20.29 -15.78 1.98
CA ILE A 47 -21.22 -14.75 1.49
C ILE A 47 -20.96 -14.44 0.01
N LEU A 48 -19.70 -14.32 -0.41
CA LEU A 48 -19.37 -13.93 -1.78
C LEU A 48 -19.48 -15.09 -2.79
N ARG A 49 -19.11 -16.31 -2.40
CA ARG A 49 -19.04 -17.49 -3.28
C ARG A 49 -20.18 -18.48 -3.13
N GLY A 50 -21.00 -18.35 -2.10
CA GLY A 50 -22.10 -19.27 -1.82
C GLY A 50 -21.67 -20.64 -1.31
N ARG A 51 -20.38 -20.82 -0.95
CA ARG A 51 -19.84 -22.04 -0.35
C ARG A 51 -18.71 -21.70 0.62
N MET A 52 -18.46 -22.58 1.59
CA MET A 52 -17.30 -22.43 2.47
C MET A 52 -16.00 -22.64 1.67
N PRO A 53 -14.91 -21.93 2.02
CA PRO A 53 -13.60 -22.20 1.45
C PRO A 53 -13.01 -23.46 2.08
N ASP A 54 -12.13 -24.15 1.34
CA ASP A 54 -11.21 -25.10 1.96
C ASP A 54 -10.07 -24.38 2.71
N GLN A 55 -9.18 -25.16 3.33
CA GLN A 55 -8.07 -24.60 4.12
C GLN A 55 -7.09 -23.78 3.27
N GLN A 56 -6.78 -24.22 2.05
CA GLN A 56 -5.83 -23.53 1.17
C GLN A 56 -6.46 -22.25 0.61
N GLU A 57 -7.74 -22.30 0.22
CA GLU A 57 -8.51 -21.14 -0.22
C GLU A 57 -8.63 -20.08 0.87
N GLN A 58 -8.88 -20.48 2.13
CA GLN A 58 -8.91 -19.56 3.26
C GLN A 58 -7.56 -18.86 3.43
N GLN A 59 -6.45 -19.61 3.43
CA GLN A 59 -5.11 -19.05 3.59
C GLN A 59 -4.73 -18.09 2.47
N LEU A 60 -5.10 -18.43 1.22
CA LEU A 60 -4.91 -17.56 0.06
C LEU A 60 -5.74 -16.27 0.17
N PHE A 61 -6.99 -16.37 0.61
CA PHE A 61 -7.84 -15.21 0.74
C PHE A 61 -7.36 -14.29 1.87
N ASP A 62 -6.94 -14.86 3.01
CA ASP A 62 -6.27 -14.12 4.09
C ASP A 62 -5.03 -13.37 3.60
N LEU A 63 -4.17 -14.04 2.82
CA LEU A 63 -2.97 -13.43 2.25
C LEU A 63 -3.29 -12.18 1.40
N VAL A 64 -4.33 -12.27 0.57
CA VAL A 64 -4.79 -11.16 -0.28
C VAL A 64 -5.35 -10.01 0.57
N LEU A 65 -6.25 -10.29 1.51
CA LEU A 65 -6.86 -9.27 2.37
C LEU A 65 -5.80 -8.52 3.18
N VAL A 66 -4.81 -9.23 3.73
CA VAL A 66 -3.68 -8.64 4.46
C VAL A 66 -2.80 -7.78 3.54
N ALA A 67 -2.54 -8.23 2.31
CA ALA A 67 -1.73 -7.48 1.34
C ALA A 67 -2.34 -6.11 1.00
N PHE A 68 -3.66 -5.95 1.16
CA PHE A 68 -4.40 -4.72 0.89
C PHE A 68 -4.46 -3.73 2.06
N HIS A 69 -4.05 -4.10 3.28
CA HIS A 69 -4.16 -3.24 4.48
C HIS A 69 -3.55 -1.84 4.33
N GLY A 70 -2.34 -1.70 3.76
CA GLY A 70 -1.69 -0.40 3.63
C GLY A 70 -0.16 -0.45 3.56
N GLY A 71 0.49 0.67 3.89
CA GLY A 71 1.96 0.80 3.91
C GLY A 71 2.52 2.11 3.35
N PHE A 72 1.66 2.99 2.83
CA PHE A 72 2.08 4.23 2.15
C PHE A 72 1.81 5.50 2.97
N GLY A 73 1.56 5.37 4.28
CA GLY A 73 1.19 6.49 5.14
C GLY A 73 -0.04 7.24 4.62
N LEU A 74 0.05 8.56 4.54
CA LEU A 74 -1.03 9.45 4.08
C LEU A 74 -1.09 9.60 2.54
N LEU A 75 -0.25 8.93 1.77
CA LEU A 75 -0.22 9.11 0.31
C LEU A 75 -1.45 8.52 -0.40
N PRO A 76 -1.99 7.34 -0.03
CA PRO A 76 -3.16 6.79 -0.70
C PRO A 76 -4.39 7.67 -0.46
N PRO A 77 -5.17 8.01 -1.52
CA PRO A 77 -6.44 8.72 -1.37
C PRO A 77 -7.40 8.05 -0.38
N THR A 78 -7.49 6.72 -0.41
CA THR A 78 -8.26 5.88 0.53
C THR A 78 -7.77 5.94 1.98
N THR A 79 -6.68 6.63 2.27
CA THR A 79 -6.19 6.89 3.63
C THR A 79 -6.27 8.39 3.94
N LEU A 80 -5.89 9.24 2.99
CA LEU A 80 -5.86 10.69 3.15
C LEU A 80 -7.26 11.28 3.34
N VAL A 81 -8.16 11.00 2.39
CA VAL A 81 -9.52 11.55 2.38
C VAL A 81 -10.32 11.18 3.63
N PRO A 82 -10.39 9.91 4.08
CA PRO A 82 -11.16 9.55 5.27
C PRO A 82 -10.61 10.24 6.53
N ARG A 83 -9.29 10.48 6.62
CA ARG A 83 -8.70 11.26 7.72
C ARG A 83 -9.05 12.74 7.65
N LEU A 84 -8.98 13.35 6.46
CA LEU A 84 -9.32 14.76 6.28
C LEU A 84 -10.74 15.04 6.77
N VAL A 85 -11.71 14.22 6.35
CA VAL A 85 -13.09 14.39 6.80
C VAL A 85 -13.28 13.99 8.26
N ALA A 86 -12.59 12.97 8.78
CA ALA A 86 -12.63 12.64 10.21
C ALA A 86 -12.19 13.82 11.08
N GLY A 87 -11.21 14.60 10.62
CA GLY A 87 -10.73 15.81 11.28
C GLY A 87 -11.78 16.92 11.44
N THR A 88 -12.88 16.90 10.67
CA THR A 88 -14.00 17.85 10.81
C THR A 88 -15.07 17.37 11.81
N GLY A 89 -14.91 16.18 12.39
CA GLY A 89 -15.82 15.63 13.39
C GLY A 89 -16.95 14.75 12.83
N VAL A 90 -16.96 14.45 11.52
CA VAL A 90 -17.98 13.55 10.94
C VAL A 90 -17.92 12.15 11.57
N PRO A 91 -19.07 11.44 11.69
CA PRO A 91 -19.12 10.04 12.13
C PRO A 91 -18.16 9.10 11.37
N VAL A 92 -17.70 8.02 12.02
CA VAL A 92 -16.76 7.05 11.41
C VAL A 92 -17.31 6.51 10.10
N ALA A 93 -18.61 6.19 10.04
CA ALA A 93 -19.24 5.68 8.83
C ALA A 93 -19.13 6.65 7.65
N GLN A 94 -19.31 7.96 7.90
CA GLN A 94 -19.15 8.99 6.85
C GLN A 94 -17.69 9.14 6.43
N ALA A 95 -16.76 9.06 7.40
CA ALA A 95 -15.34 9.08 7.09
C ALA A 95 -14.91 7.90 6.22
N LEU A 96 -15.35 6.68 6.57
CA LEU A 96 -15.13 5.49 5.75
C LEU A 96 -15.75 5.66 4.37
N ALA A 97 -17.01 6.11 4.27
CA ALA A 97 -17.66 6.35 2.98
C ALA A 97 -16.83 7.30 2.08
N ALA A 98 -16.25 8.36 2.64
CA ALA A 98 -15.36 9.26 1.89
C ALA A 98 -14.09 8.54 1.40
N GLY A 99 -13.54 7.60 2.17
CA GLY A 99 -12.44 6.74 1.74
C GLY A 99 -12.80 5.81 0.59
N TYR A 100 -14.01 5.24 0.58
CA TYR A 100 -14.53 4.45 -0.54
C TYR A 100 -14.73 5.33 -1.79
N LEU A 101 -15.29 6.53 -1.65
CA LEU A 101 -15.45 7.50 -2.75
C LEU A 101 -14.12 8.01 -3.31
N ALA A 102 -13.03 7.91 -2.54
CA ALA A 102 -11.68 8.25 -2.98
C ALA A 102 -11.00 7.14 -3.81
N SER A 103 -11.70 6.05 -4.12
CA SER A 103 -11.23 4.96 -4.99
C SER A 103 -11.77 5.09 -6.42
N GLY A 104 -11.13 4.40 -7.37
CA GLY A 104 -11.55 4.38 -8.78
C GLY A 104 -10.54 3.69 -9.70
N PRO A 105 -10.68 3.82 -11.03
CA PRO A 105 -9.83 3.13 -12.01
C PRO A 105 -8.32 3.36 -11.83
N TYR A 106 -7.94 4.54 -11.33
CA TYR A 106 -6.54 4.93 -11.13
C TYR A 106 -6.04 4.77 -9.68
N HIS A 107 -6.92 4.38 -8.76
CA HIS A 107 -6.57 4.10 -7.36
C HIS A 107 -7.44 2.97 -6.84
N VAL A 108 -6.84 1.82 -6.54
CA VAL A 108 -7.50 0.53 -6.23
C VAL A 108 -7.98 -0.26 -7.45
N GLY A 109 -8.47 0.39 -8.51
CA GLY A 109 -9.08 -0.32 -9.66
C GLY A 109 -8.13 -1.17 -10.52
N ALA A 110 -6.81 -1.10 -10.32
CA ALA A 110 -5.85 -1.85 -11.12
C ALA A 110 -6.00 -3.37 -10.94
N VAL A 111 -6.44 -3.85 -9.77
CA VAL A 111 -6.63 -5.29 -9.51
C VAL A 111 -7.72 -5.86 -10.42
N GLU A 112 -8.84 -5.15 -10.56
CA GLU A 112 -9.95 -5.53 -11.43
C GLU A 112 -9.52 -5.53 -12.90
N HIS A 113 -8.81 -4.48 -13.34
CA HIS A 113 -8.28 -4.43 -14.71
C HIS A 113 -7.25 -5.52 -15.00
N SER A 114 -6.42 -5.90 -14.03
CA SER A 114 -5.52 -7.06 -14.17
C SER A 114 -6.30 -8.37 -14.26
N MET A 115 -7.38 -8.53 -13.49
CA MET A 115 -8.25 -9.71 -13.60
C MET A 115 -8.91 -9.80 -14.98
N VAL A 116 -9.37 -8.68 -15.55
CA VAL A 116 -9.90 -8.61 -16.92
C VAL A 116 -8.83 -9.06 -17.92
N LEU A 117 -7.64 -8.46 -17.87
CA LEU A 117 -6.55 -8.80 -18.78
C LEU A 117 -6.18 -10.29 -18.72
N TYR A 118 -6.07 -10.86 -17.52
CA TYR A 118 -5.71 -12.27 -17.38
C TYR A 118 -6.83 -13.17 -17.93
N SER A 119 -8.09 -12.80 -17.72
CA SER A 119 -9.25 -13.52 -18.26
C SER A 119 -9.28 -13.46 -19.79
N GLU A 120 -8.95 -12.33 -20.40
CA GLU A 120 -8.81 -12.19 -21.85
C GLU A 120 -7.70 -13.10 -22.41
N ILE A 121 -6.52 -13.10 -21.77
CA ILE A 121 -5.40 -13.97 -22.16
C ILE A 121 -5.82 -15.44 -22.10
N ALA A 122 -6.49 -15.85 -21.02
CA ALA A 122 -6.98 -17.22 -20.86
C ALA A 122 -7.99 -17.60 -21.95
N ALA A 123 -8.94 -16.72 -22.26
CA ALA A 123 -9.96 -16.95 -23.28
C ALA A 123 -9.35 -17.07 -24.69
N GLU A 124 -8.39 -16.20 -25.04
CA GLU A 124 -7.70 -16.28 -26.33
C GLU A 124 -6.80 -17.52 -26.44
N PHE A 125 -6.14 -17.90 -25.33
CA PHE A 125 -5.38 -19.14 -25.27
C PHE A 125 -6.27 -20.35 -25.56
N GLN A 126 -7.45 -20.44 -24.93
CA GLN A 126 -8.38 -21.55 -25.12
C GLN A 126 -8.92 -21.64 -26.56
N LYS A 127 -9.12 -20.50 -27.24
CA LYS A 127 -9.50 -20.48 -28.66
C LYS A 127 -8.42 -21.05 -29.56
N GLN A 128 -7.14 -20.77 -29.27
CA GLN A 128 -6.01 -21.23 -30.07
C GLN A 128 -5.60 -22.68 -29.74
N PHE A 129 -5.73 -23.10 -28.48
CA PHE A 129 -5.33 -24.41 -27.98
C PHE A 129 -6.52 -25.12 -27.32
N PRO A 130 -7.47 -25.66 -28.11
CA PRO A 130 -8.69 -26.28 -27.58
C PRO A 130 -8.50 -27.68 -26.97
N SER A 131 -7.32 -28.30 -27.06
CA SER A 131 -7.04 -29.65 -26.53
C SER A 131 -6.42 -29.62 -25.13
N GLU A 132 -6.63 -30.70 -24.37
CA GLU A 132 -6.11 -30.88 -23.00
C GLU A 132 -4.58 -31.10 -22.93
N ASP A 133 -3.90 -31.21 -24.07
CA ASP A 133 -2.46 -31.45 -24.19
C ASP A 133 -1.60 -30.18 -24.00
N ALA A 134 -2.21 -29.04 -23.70
CA ALA A 134 -1.48 -27.82 -23.39
C ALA A 134 -0.56 -28.04 -22.16
N THR A 135 0.67 -27.59 -22.28
CA THR A 135 1.67 -27.61 -21.19
C THR A 135 1.70 -26.27 -20.46
N ALA A 136 2.11 -26.28 -19.19
CA ALA A 136 2.26 -25.06 -18.40
C ALA A 136 3.15 -23.99 -19.10
N GLY A 137 4.21 -24.42 -19.78
CA GLY A 137 5.11 -23.53 -20.52
C GLY A 137 4.45 -22.84 -21.72
N GLN A 138 3.45 -23.47 -22.36
CA GLN A 138 2.74 -22.88 -23.49
C GLN A 138 1.85 -21.71 -23.07
N LEU A 139 1.15 -21.82 -21.93
CA LEU A 139 0.30 -20.73 -21.44
C LEU A 139 1.14 -19.53 -20.99
N GLU A 140 2.23 -19.75 -20.26
CA GLU A 140 3.15 -18.66 -19.87
C GLU A 140 3.72 -17.97 -21.12
N GLN A 141 4.12 -18.73 -22.14
CA GLN A 141 4.63 -18.17 -23.39
C GLN A 141 3.57 -17.39 -24.16
N PHE A 142 2.34 -17.91 -24.23
CA PHE A 142 1.23 -17.20 -24.86
C PHE A 142 0.93 -15.87 -24.14
N ALA A 143 0.90 -15.86 -22.82
CA ALA A 143 0.72 -14.65 -22.03
C ALA A 143 1.83 -13.61 -22.28
N PHE A 144 3.08 -14.06 -22.43
CA PHE A 144 4.21 -13.21 -22.82
C PHE A 144 3.97 -12.57 -24.20
N ASP A 145 3.58 -13.37 -25.20
CA ASP A 145 3.38 -12.92 -26.57
C ASP A 145 2.17 -11.97 -26.69
N TYR A 146 1.07 -12.28 -26.00
CA TYR A 146 -0.10 -11.41 -25.92
C TYR A 146 0.25 -10.05 -25.28
N THR A 147 0.99 -10.07 -24.18
CA THR A 147 1.48 -8.86 -23.51
C THR A 147 2.41 -8.05 -24.43
N SER A 148 3.26 -8.71 -25.21
CA SER A 148 4.11 -8.04 -26.19
C SER A 148 3.29 -7.27 -27.22
N GLN A 149 2.18 -7.84 -27.70
CA GLN A 149 1.30 -7.17 -28.66
C GLN A 149 0.63 -5.93 -28.05
N ILE A 150 0.20 -5.98 -26.79
CA ILE A 150 -0.31 -4.82 -26.03
C ILE A 150 0.74 -3.70 -26.03
N LEU A 151 2.00 -4.04 -25.70
CA LEU A 151 3.09 -3.07 -25.65
C LEU A 151 3.44 -2.48 -27.02
N GLN A 152 3.34 -3.26 -28.10
CA GLN A 152 3.55 -2.79 -29.48
C GLN A 152 2.48 -1.79 -29.92
N ARG A 153 1.26 -1.88 -29.37
CA ARG A 153 0.19 -0.89 -29.57
C ARG A 153 0.36 0.36 -28.70
N GLY A 154 1.41 0.45 -27.89
CA GLY A 154 1.68 1.58 -27.01
C GLY A 154 0.77 1.63 -25.77
N GLU A 155 0.09 0.53 -25.46
CA GLU A 155 -0.85 0.45 -24.34
C GLU A 155 -0.14 0.11 -23.02
N THR A 156 -0.74 0.52 -21.91
CA THR A 156 -0.25 0.21 -20.56
C THR A 156 -0.86 -1.09 -20.04
N VAL A 157 -0.11 -1.82 -19.21
CA VAL A 157 -0.54 -3.08 -18.59
C VAL A 157 -0.91 -2.82 -17.12
N PRO A 158 -2.16 -3.03 -16.70
CA PRO A 158 -2.60 -2.79 -15.32
C PRO A 158 -1.96 -3.78 -14.34
N GLY A 159 -1.70 -3.33 -13.11
CA GLY A 159 -1.09 -4.15 -12.05
C GLY A 159 0.44 -4.21 -12.07
N TYR A 160 1.08 -3.35 -12.87
CA TYR A 160 2.53 -3.30 -13.05
C TYR A 160 3.04 -1.86 -13.00
N GLY A 161 4.24 -1.71 -12.43
CA GLY A 161 4.82 -0.42 -12.11
C GLY A 161 4.16 0.24 -10.90
N HIS A 162 4.81 1.27 -10.39
CA HIS A 162 4.31 2.02 -9.25
C HIS A 162 4.74 3.49 -9.36
N PRO A 163 3.85 4.47 -9.14
CA PRO A 163 4.19 5.90 -9.29
C PRO A 163 5.21 6.38 -8.25
N LEU A 164 5.21 5.78 -7.06
CA LEU A 164 6.04 6.20 -5.93
C LEU A 164 7.21 5.27 -5.60
N LEU A 165 7.18 4.03 -6.09
CA LEU A 165 8.14 3.00 -5.73
C LEU A 165 8.82 2.54 -7.00
N ARG A 166 10.14 2.36 -6.94
CA ARG A 166 10.83 1.66 -8.02
C ARG A 166 10.39 0.20 -8.12
N LYS A 167 10.06 -0.42 -6.99
CA LYS A 167 9.60 -1.81 -6.89
C LYS A 167 8.73 -2.00 -5.66
N ASP A 168 7.59 -2.64 -5.83
CA ASP A 168 6.75 -3.09 -4.72
C ASP A 168 7.38 -4.34 -4.08
N PRO A 169 7.61 -4.38 -2.76
CA PRO A 169 8.22 -5.54 -2.11
C PRO A 169 7.28 -6.76 -2.00
N ARG A 170 5.98 -6.58 -2.20
CA ARG A 170 4.98 -7.63 -1.93
C ARG A 170 4.94 -8.74 -3.00
N PRO A 171 4.95 -8.46 -4.32
CA PRO A 171 4.69 -9.50 -5.32
C PRO A 171 5.69 -10.65 -5.31
N THR A 172 6.99 -10.36 -5.22
CA THR A 172 8.03 -11.40 -5.11
C THR A 172 7.80 -12.27 -3.89
N HIS A 173 7.53 -11.64 -2.74
CA HIS A 173 7.34 -12.34 -1.48
C HIS A 173 6.08 -13.21 -1.47
N ILE A 174 4.98 -12.66 -1.99
CA ILE A 174 3.71 -13.38 -2.16
C ILE A 174 3.93 -14.57 -3.10
N ARG A 175 4.61 -14.40 -4.24
CA ARG A 175 4.88 -15.50 -5.17
C ARG A 175 5.68 -16.63 -4.51
N ARG A 176 6.66 -16.33 -3.65
CA ARG A 176 7.35 -17.36 -2.84
C ARG A 176 6.39 -18.09 -1.91
N ILE A 177 5.54 -17.37 -1.17
CA ILE A 177 4.56 -17.97 -0.25
C ILE A 177 3.63 -18.93 -1.01
N LEU A 178 3.15 -18.54 -2.20
CA LEU A 178 2.32 -19.40 -3.04
C LEU A 178 3.02 -20.72 -3.40
N ILE A 179 4.31 -20.66 -3.73
CA ILE A 179 5.11 -21.86 -4.04
C ILE A 179 5.27 -22.73 -2.78
N GLU A 180 5.55 -22.13 -1.61
CA GLU A 180 5.65 -22.87 -0.35
C GLU A 180 4.33 -23.55 0.06
N MET A 181 3.21 -22.93 -0.30
CA MET A 181 1.86 -23.48 -0.13
C MET A 181 1.47 -24.50 -1.22
N ASN A 182 2.36 -24.81 -2.17
CA ASN A 182 2.10 -25.66 -3.34
C ASN A 182 0.87 -25.22 -4.13
N VAL A 183 0.69 -23.90 -4.30
CA VAL A 183 -0.41 -23.32 -5.06
C VAL A 183 0.04 -23.16 -6.52
N GLU A 184 -0.48 -24.03 -7.37
CA GLU A 184 -0.34 -23.96 -8.81
C GLU A 184 -1.67 -23.59 -9.46
N SER A 185 -1.60 -22.71 -10.47
CA SER A 185 -2.79 -22.19 -11.14
C SER A 185 -2.42 -21.62 -12.50
N ALA A 186 -3.31 -21.78 -13.47
CA ALA A 186 -3.13 -21.22 -14.80
C ALA A 186 -3.08 -19.69 -14.78
N TRP A 187 -3.78 -19.05 -13.84
CA TRP A 187 -3.72 -17.61 -13.61
C TRP A 187 -2.34 -17.14 -13.15
N LEU A 188 -1.64 -17.97 -12.36
CA LEU A 188 -0.27 -17.67 -11.92
C LEU A 188 0.74 -17.84 -13.06
N GLN A 189 0.49 -18.76 -14.01
CA GLN A 189 1.29 -18.88 -15.24
C GLN A 189 1.09 -17.68 -16.17
N ILE A 190 -0.15 -17.21 -16.32
CA ILE A 190 -0.46 -15.98 -17.06
C ILE A 190 0.27 -14.79 -16.43
N PHE A 191 0.16 -14.62 -15.11
CA PHE A 191 0.88 -13.59 -14.36
C PHE A 191 2.39 -13.65 -14.62
N ASP A 192 2.98 -14.85 -14.54
CA ASP A 192 4.42 -15.07 -14.74
C ASP A 192 4.87 -14.68 -16.16
N GLY A 193 4.07 -14.98 -17.19
CA GLY A 193 4.35 -14.62 -18.58
C GLY A 193 4.27 -13.11 -18.82
N VAL A 194 3.27 -12.45 -18.22
CA VAL A 194 3.13 -10.99 -18.28
C VAL A 194 4.30 -10.31 -17.55
N VAL A 195 4.70 -10.79 -16.36
CA VAL A 195 5.88 -10.31 -15.63
C VAL A 195 7.14 -10.43 -16.49
N ARG A 196 7.36 -11.59 -17.11
CA ARG A 196 8.53 -11.85 -17.97
C ARG A 196 8.60 -10.85 -19.13
N CYS A 197 7.48 -10.65 -19.82
CA CYS A 197 7.41 -9.71 -20.95
C CYS A 197 7.71 -8.27 -20.53
N LEU A 198 7.12 -7.80 -19.44
CA LEU A 198 7.31 -6.43 -18.95
C LEU A 198 8.72 -6.17 -18.42
N LEU A 199 9.32 -7.16 -17.75
CA LEU A 199 10.71 -7.08 -17.33
C LEU A 199 11.66 -7.00 -18.52
N GLU A 200 11.52 -7.91 -19.49
CA GLU A 200 12.43 -7.97 -20.64
C GLU A 200 12.28 -6.76 -21.57
N ARG A 201 11.05 -6.30 -21.82
CA ARG A 201 10.80 -5.25 -22.83
C ARG A 201 10.77 -3.84 -22.28
N LYS A 202 10.43 -3.66 -21.00
CA LYS A 202 10.23 -2.34 -20.38
C LYS A 202 10.94 -2.16 -19.04
N ASN A 203 11.56 -3.20 -18.49
CA ASN A 203 12.12 -3.20 -17.13
C ASN A 203 11.08 -2.78 -16.06
N VAL A 204 9.82 -3.21 -16.24
CA VAL A 204 8.71 -2.93 -15.33
C VAL A 204 8.40 -4.18 -14.51
N VAL A 205 8.24 -3.98 -13.21
CA VAL A 205 7.94 -5.04 -12.21
C VAL A 205 6.46 -5.04 -11.83
N PRO A 206 5.90 -6.18 -11.38
CA PRO A 206 4.55 -6.23 -10.84
C PRO A 206 4.41 -5.38 -9.58
N ASN A 207 3.19 -4.90 -9.32
CA ASN A 207 2.76 -4.38 -8.02
C ASN A 207 1.80 -5.38 -7.35
N VAL A 208 1.28 -5.04 -6.16
CA VAL A 208 0.35 -5.91 -5.43
C VAL A 208 -0.90 -6.27 -6.23
N ASP A 209 -1.41 -5.38 -7.06
CA ASP A 209 -2.66 -5.57 -7.79
C ASP A 209 -2.51 -6.69 -8.83
N GLY A 210 -1.38 -6.74 -9.54
CA GLY A 210 -1.11 -7.80 -10.52
C GLY A 210 -1.05 -9.20 -9.90
N ILE A 211 -0.30 -9.39 -8.81
CA ILE A 211 -0.21 -10.72 -8.17
C ILE A 211 -1.52 -11.11 -7.50
N THR A 212 -2.22 -10.17 -6.86
CA THR A 212 -3.48 -10.47 -6.18
C THR A 212 -4.61 -10.74 -7.17
N ALA A 213 -4.63 -10.11 -8.34
CA ALA A 213 -5.55 -10.46 -9.41
C ALA A 213 -5.45 -11.94 -9.82
N ALA A 214 -4.24 -12.47 -9.96
CA ALA A 214 -4.03 -13.88 -10.27
C ALA A 214 -4.51 -14.80 -9.13
N ILE A 215 -4.30 -14.42 -7.87
CA ILE A 215 -4.80 -15.18 -6.70
C ILE A 215 -6.33 -15.14 -6.64
N LEU A 216 -6.96 -13.98 -6.83
CA LEU A 216 -8.41 -13.83 -6.80
C LEU A 216 -9.10 -14.65 -7.90
N LEU A 217 -8.54 -14.67 -9.11
CA LEU A 217 -9.00 -15.55 -10.18
C LEU A 217 -8.78 -17.04 -9.85
N THR A 218 -7.66 -17.39 -9.19
CA THR A 218 -7.40 -18.75 -8.69
C THR A 218 -8.43 -19.20 -7.67
N LEU A 219 -8.86 -18.29 -6.78
CA LEU A 219 -9.96 -18.52 -5.85
C LEU A 219 -11.32 -18.57 -6.56
N GLY A 220 -11.39 -18.24 -7.86
CA GLY A 220 -12.56 -18.26 -8.74
C GLY A 220 -13.41 -17.00 -8.71
N PHE A 221 -12.94 -15.91 -8.11
CA PHE A 221 -13.63 -14.62 -8.17
C PHE A 221 -13.62 -14.07 -9.61
N THR A 222 -14.62 -13.27 -9.95
CA THR A 222 -14.71 -12.58 -11.24
C THR A 222 -14.16 -11.16 -11.12
N PRO A 223 -13.80 -10.49 -12.23
CA PRO A 223 -13.32 -9.10 -12.20
C PRO A 223 -14.22 -8.13 -11.42
N GLU A 224 -15.55 -8.30 -11.44
CA GLU A 224 -16.52 -7.46 -10.70
C GLU A 224 -16.27 -7.44 -9.19
N HIS A 225 -15.61 -8.47 -8.66
CA HIS A 225 -15.27 -8.53 -7.24
C HIS A 225 -14.00 -7.75 -6.90
N GLY A 226 -13.12 -7.49 -7.88
CA GLY A 226 -11.74 -7.06 -7.66
C GLY A 226 -11.63 -5.80 -6.81
N THR A 227 -12.22 -4.69 -7.27
CA THR A 227 -12.19 -3.40 -6.56
C THR A 227 -12.87 -3.51 -5.18
N GLY A 228 -13.98 -4.23 -5.09
CA GLY A 228 -14.72 -4.44 -3.84
C GLY A 228 -13.90 -5.20 -2.79
N LEU A 229 -13.23 -6.28 -3.19
CA LEU A 229 -12.36 -7.09 -2.33
C LEU A 229 -11.14 -6.29 -1.85
N PHE A 230 -10.55 -5.47 -2.72
CA PHE A 230 -9.47 -4.59 -2.29
C PHE A 230 -9.95 -3.62 -1.21
N LEU A 231 -11.10 -2.97 -1.43
CA LEU A 231 -11.66 -2.03 -0.46
C LEU A 231 -12.01 -2.71 0.86
N LEU A 232 -12.57 -3.94 0.83
CA LEU A 232 -12.80 -4.73 2.04
C LEU A 232 -11.52 -4.94 2.86
N GLY A 233 -10.41 -5.32 2.22
CA GLY A 233 -9.11 -5.41 2.89
C GLY A 233 -8.59 -4.06 3.39
N ARG A 234 -8.77 -2.99 2.61
CA ARG A 234 -8.33 -1.64 2.97
C ARG A 234 -9.12 -1.04 4.13
N THR A 235 -10.37 -1.44 4.37
CA THR A 235 -11.25 -0.83 5.37
C THR A 235 -10.71 -0.90 6.79
N ALA A 236 -10.04 -1.98 7.17
CA ALA A 236 -9.38 -2.07 8.48
C ALA A 236 -8.33 -0.96 8.66
N GLY A 237 -7.51 -0.72 7.62
CA GLY A 237 -6.54 0.37 7.58
C GLY A 237 -7.20 1.75 7.60
N MET A 238 -8.27 1.95 6.82
CA MET A 238 -9.03 3.22 6.83
C MET A 238 -9.58 3.52 8.22
N LEU A 239 -10.21 2.53 8.87
CA LEU A 239 -10.79 2.67 10.19
C LEU A 239 -9.72 3.03 11.23
N ALA A 240 -8.58 2.34 11.22
CA ALA A 240 -7.47 2.64 12.12
C ALA A 240 -7.00 4.09 11.96
N HIS A 241 -6.84 4.56 10.73
CA HIS A 241 -6.46 5.94 10.44
C HIS A 241 -7.51 6.97 10.87
N VAL A 242 -8.80 6.67 10.70
CA VAL A 242 -9.91 7.54 11.14
C VAL A 242 -9.94 7.65 12.67
N VAL A 243 -9.79 6.53 13.38
CA VAL A 243 -9.76 6.51 14.85
C VAL A 243 -8.54 7.25 15.38
N GLU A 244 -7.36 7.04 14.80
CA GLU A 244 -6.14 7.76 15.17
C GLU A 244 -6.28 9.28 14.95
N GLU A 245 -6.91 9.71 13.86
CA GLU A 245 -7.15 11.14 13.62
C GLU A 245 -8.07 11.78 14.66
N ARG A 246 -9.02 11.02 15.21
CA ARG A 246 -9.97 11.50 16.22
C ARG A 246 -9.37 11.60 17.62
N THR A 247 -8.36 10.79 17.94
CA THR A 247 -7.66 10.85 19.24
C THR A 247 -6.61 11.95 19.28
N GLN A 248 -6.03 12.28 18.12
CA GLN A 248 -5.26 13.51 17.93
C GLN A 248 -6.26 14.68 17.80
N MET A 249 -5.95 15.88 18.32
CA MET A 249 -6.90 17.02 18.29
C MET A 249 -7.61 17.17 16.92
N PRO A 250 -8.91 17.53 16.86
CA PRO A 250 -9.60 17.76 15.59
C PRO A 250 -8.80 18.71 14.69
N TYR A 251 -8.87 18.49 13.37
CA TYR A 251 -8.11 19.21 12.33
C TYR A 251 -6.59 18.94 12.25
N GLN A 252 -5.99 17.92 12.86
CA GLN A 252 -4.52 17.74 12.78
C GLN A 252 -4.00 17.45 11.36
N THR A 253 -4.63 16.54 10.62
CA THR A 253 -4.27 16.27 9.22
C THR A 253 -4.47 17.54 8.38
N MET A 254 -5.60 18.23 8.54
CA MET A 254 -5.86 19.48 7.83
C MET A 254 -4.88 20.60 8.23
N LYS A 255 -4.51 20.72 9.50
CA LYS A 255 -3.47 21.64 9.99
C LYS A 255 -2.11 21.30 9.37
N ARG A 256 -1.74 20.04 9.23
CA ARG A 256 -0.50 19.65 8.52
C ARG A 256 -0.53 20.12 7.06
N PHE A 257 -1.69 20.09 6.39
CA PHE A 257 -1.83 20.56 5.01
C PHE A 257 -2.13 22.05 4.83
N MET A 258 -2.69 22.75 5.83
CA MET A 258 -3.03 24.18 5.79
C MET A 258 -1.97 25.05 6.44
N ILE A 259 -1.33 24.60 7.52
CA ILE A 259 -0.24 25.32 8.17
C ILE A 259 1.04 25.19 7.35
N LEU A 260 1.26 24.10 6.59
CA LEU A 260 2.40 24.06 5.67
C LEU A 260 2.32 25.19 4.62
N PRO A 261 1.19 25.49 3.95
CA PRO A 261 1.13 26.59 3.00
C PRO A 261 0.82 27.97 3.62
N ILE A 262 0.21 28.07 4.81
CA ILE A 262 -0.17 29.37 5.44
C ILE A 262 0.85 29.85 6.48
N ALA A 263 1.60 28.95 7.12
CA ALA A 263 2.81 29.35 7.84
C ALA A 263 3.97 29.65 6.87
N PHE A 264 3.90 29.19 5.62
CA PHE A 264 4.93 29.51 4.61
C PHE A 264 5.02 31.02 4.31
N PRO A 265 3.95 31.79 4.06
CA PRO A 265 4.04 33.24 3.86
C PRO A 265 4.63 34.01 5.04
N ARG A 266 4.47 33.53 6.28
CA ARG A 266 5.08 34.15 7.47
C ARG A 266 6.48 33.63 7.79
N LEU A 267 6.84 32.44 7.30
CA LEU A 267 8.21 31.93 7.27
C LEU A 267 9.02 32.53 6.10
N PHE A 268 8.39 33.14 5.09
CA PHE A 268 9.05 33.76 3.92
C PHE A 268 9.65 35.15 4.14
N ASN A 269 9.93 35.55 5.38
CA ASN A 269 11.02 36.50 5.61
C ASN A 269 12.33 35.71 5.73
N SER A 270 13.36 36.15 4.99
CA SER A 270 14.80 35.81 4.93
C SER A 270 15.38 34.57 5.68
N ASN A 271 14.84 34.20 6.84
CA ASN A 271 15.25 33.08 7.69
C ASN A 271 14.82 31.69 7.17
N SER A 272 13.70 31.50 6.46
CA SER A 272 13.31 30.16 5.95
C SER A 272 14.24 29.63 4.86
N ARG A 273 14.72 30.49 3.95
CA ARG A 273 15.75 30.11 2.98
C ARG A 273 17.04 29.73 3.69
N ARG A 274 17.45 30.47 4.73
CA ARG A 274 18.61 30.14 5.57
C ARG A 274 18.43 28.82 6.32
N LEU A 275 17.25 28.55 6.86
CA LEU A 275 16.90 27.31 7.56
C LEU A 275 16.81 26.10 6.62
N ALA A 276 16.22 26.26 5.44
CA ALA A 276 16.23 25.23 4.41
C ALA A 276 17.66 24.94 3.96
N VAL A 277 18.51 25.96 3.81
CA VAL A 277 19.94 25.79 3.53
C VAL A 277 20.67 25.12 4.69
N LEU A 278 20.37 25.42 5.95
CA LEU A 278 21.00 24.79 7.11
C LEU A 278 20.57 23.34 7.29
N PHE A 279 19.28 23.04 7.12
CA PHE A 279 18.74 21.68 7.16
C PHE A 279 19.23 20.86 5.98
N ASN A 280 19.29 21.45 4.77
CA ASN A 280 19.92 20.81 3.62
C ASN A 280 21.42 20.60 3.88
N LYS A 281 22.15 21.56 4.43
CA LYS A 281 23.57 21.39 4.82
C LYS A 281 23.76 20.31 5.88
N LEU A 282 22.86 20.17 6.85
CA LEU A 282 22.90 19.13 7.88
C LEU A 282 22.58 17.76 7.27
N ARG A 283 21.52 17.67 6.46
CA ARG A 283 21.13 16.47 5.69
C ARG A 283 22.25 16.03 4.74
N ASP A 284 22.90 16.99 4.09
CA ASP A 284 23.96 16.78 3.10
C ASP A 284 25.34 16.68 3.77
N HIS A 285 25.42 16.85 5.10
CA HIS A 285 26.65 16.71 5.85
C HIS A 285 27.09 15.24 5.87
N LYS A 286 28.37 14.99 5.54
CA LYS A 286 28.92 13.63 5.42
C LYS A 286 28.69 12.76 6.66
N ALA A 287 28.69 13.33 7.86
CA ALA A 287 28.43 12.60 9.10
C ALA A 287 26.96 12.16 9.22
N PHE A 288 26.02 13.03 8.86
CA PHE A 288 24.59 12.71 8.87
C PHE A 288 24.25 11.71 7.76
N GLN A 289 24.78 11.89 6.55
CA GLN A 289 24.64 10.92 5.47
C GLN A 289 25.27 9.57 5.82
N ARG A 290 26.44 9.54 6.49
CA ARG A 290 27.04 8.29 7.00
C ARG A 290 26.16 7.62 8.05
N LEU A 291 25.62 8.37 9.01
CA LEU A 291 24.71 7.84 10.03
C LEU A 291 23.42 7.29 9.40
N GLN A 292 22.81 8.05 8.49
CA GLN A 292 21.62 7.64 7.75
C GLN A 292 21.90 6.42 6.86
N ASN A 293 23.07 6.35 6.21
CA ASN A 293 23.51 5.21 5.41
C ASN A 293 23.89 4.00 6.27
N LEU A 294 24.38 4.18 7.49
CA LEU A 294 24.62 3.08 8.44
C LEU A 294 23.29 2.52 8.97
N LEU A 295 22.33 3.40 9.29
CA LEU A 295 20.99 3.03 9.76
C LEU A 295 20.13 2.40 8.66
N SER A 296 20.26 2.85 7.41
CA SER A 296 19.50 2.32 6.27
C SER A 296 20.23 1.21 5.51
N GLY A 297 21.57 1.17 5.55
CA GLY A 297 22.39 0.29 4.70
C GLY A 297 22.39 -1.17 5.13
N ARG A 298 22.37 -1.45 6.44
CA ARG A 298 22.31 -2.84 6.94
C ARG A 298 20.95 -3.48 6.65
N GLY A 299 19.86 -2.79 7.00
CA GLY A 299 18.50 -3.25 6.70
C GLY A 299 18.22 -3.35 5.19
N ARG A 300 18.71 -2.41 4.37
CA ARG A 300 18.58 -2.50 2.90
C ARG A 300 19.32 -3.71 2.32
N ARG A 301 20.52 -4.03 2.80
CA ARG A 301 21.27 -5.22 2.34
C ARG A 301 20.56 -6.51 2.72
N GLU A 302 20.06 -6.62 3.95
CA GLU A 302 19.28 -7.78 4.41
C GLU A 302 17.99 -7.95 3.58
N LEU A 303 17.27 -6.86 3.30
CA LEU A 303 16.09 -6.88 2.43
C LEU A 303 16.43 -7.32 1.00
N GLN A 304 17.50 -6.77 0.41
CA GLN A 304 17.95 -7.14 -0.93
C GLN A 304 18.40 -8.61 -1.00
N GLN A 305 19.08 -9.10 0.04
CA GLN A 305 19.51 -10.49 0.12
C GLN A 305 18.31 -11.43 0.22
N LYS A 306 17.33 -11.11 1.08
CA LYS A 306 16.09 -11.89 1.21
C LYS A 306 15.30 -11.90 -0.10
N GLU A 307 15.19 -10.77 -0.78
CA GLU A 307 14.54 -10.72 -2.08
C GLU A 307 15.28 -11.53 -3.15
N ALA A 308 16.62 -11.49 -3.17
CA ALA A 308 17.41 -12.31 -4.08
C ALA A 308 17.21 -13.81 -3.81
N GLN A 309 17.06 -14.21 -2.54
CA GLN A 309 16.70 -15.57 -2.15
C GLN A 309 15.30 -15.94 -2.66
N ASP A 310 14.30 -15.08 -2.46
CA ASP A 310 12.93 -15.30 -2.94
C ASP A 310 12.91 -15.46 -4.48
N LEU A 311 13.64 -14.61 -5.22
CA LEU A 311 13.75 -14.71 -6.68
C LEU A 311 14.46 -15.99 -7.16
N ALA A 312 15.57 -16.36 -6.50
CA ALA A 312 16.28 -17.59 -6.82
C ALA A 312 15.41 -18.83 -6.56
N PHE A 313 14.64 -18.81 -5.47
CA PHE A 313 13.67 -19.85 -5.16
C PHE A 313 12.59 -19.98 -6.24
N ILE A 314 11.97 -18.85 -6.64
CA ILE A 314 10.97 -18.81 -7.72
C ILE A 314 11.55 -19.36 -9.03
N ALA A 315 12.76 -18.93 -9.41
CA ALA A 315 13.42 -19.40 -10.63
C ALA A 315 13.67 -20.92 -10.61
N SER A 316 14.12 -21.45 -9.46
CA SER A 316 14.35 -22.90 -9.30
C SER A 316 13.06 -23.72 -9.40
N HIS A 317 11.94 -23.18 -8.90
CA HIS A 317 10.63 -23.81 -8.97
C HIS A 317 10.10 -23.88 -10.40
N ARG A 318 10.14 -22.76 -11.14
CA ARG A 318 9.69 -22.70 -12.54
C ARG A 318 10.41 -23.69 -13.45
N GLN A 319 11.71 -23.92 -13.23
CA GLN A 319 12.45 -24.92 -14.00
C GLN A 319 11.91 -26.35 -13.80
N ARG A 320 11.35 -26.67 -12.63
CA ARG A 320 10.75 -27.98 -12.35
C ARG A 320 9.36 -28.13 -12.97
N THR A 321 8.51 -27.10 -12.85
CA THR A 321 7.09 -27.17 -13.24
C THR A 321 6.82 -27.00 -14.73
N SER A 322 7.75 -26.41 -15.49
CA SER A 322 7.64 -26.18 -16.95
C SER A 322 7.37 -27.43 -17.81
N ARG A 323 7.42 -28.64 -17.24
CA ARG A 323 7.26 -29.93 -17.92
C ARG A 323 5.98 -30.69 -17.57
N GLU A 324 5.15 -30.18 -16.68
CA GLU A 324 3.93 -30.86 -16.25
C GLU A 324 2.70 -30.47 -17.10
N PRO A 325 1.80 -31.43 -17.41
CA PRO A 325 0.59 -31.17 -18.19
C PRO A 325 -0.47 -30.39 -17.39
N LEU A 326 -1.25 -29.53 -18.07
CA LEU A 326 -2.29 -28.66 -17.46
C LEU A 326 -3.60 -29.39 -17.08
N GLY A 327 -3.62 -30.74 -17.09
CA GLY A 327 -4.83 -31.58 -17.26
C GLY A 327 -6.01 -31.38 -16.30
N ALA A 328 -5.87 -30.66 -15.18
CA ALA A 328 -6.97 -30.30 -14.28
C ALA A 328 -7.30 -28.79 -14.27
N THR A 329 -6.41 -27.94 -14.80
CA THR A 329 -6.42 -26.48 -14.62
C THR A 329 -7.22 -25.75 -15.70
N LEU A 330 -7.37 -26.34 -16.89
CA LEU A 330 -8.18 -25.75 -17.98
C LEU A 330 -9.69 -25.77 -17.69
N GLN A 331 -10.17 -26.72 -16.89
CA GLN A 331 -11.58 -26.77 -16.49
C GLN A 331 -11.99 -25.57 -15.60
N GLN A 332 -11.05 -24.97 -14.85
CA GLN A 332 -11.30 -23.75 -14.08
C GLN A 332 -11.59 -22.53 -14.97
N PHE A 333 -11.07 -22.50 -16.21
CA PHE A 333 -11.41 -21.44 -17.17
C PHE A 333 -12.87 -21.50 -17.62
N CYS A 334 -13.45 -22.69 -17.67
CA CYS A 334 -14.79 -22.92 -18.21
C CYS A 334 -15.93 -22.71 -17.19
N ALA A 335 -15.60 -22.55 -15.91
CA ALA A 335 -16.60 -22.49 -14.83
C ALA A 335 -17.23 -21.10 -14.59
N GLN A 336 -16.92 -20.08 -15.40
CA GLN A 336 -17.54 -18.76 -15.28
C GLN A 336 -18.56 -18.50 -16.42
N PRO A 337 -19.76 -17.98 -16.11
CA PRO A 337 -20.76 -17.66 -17.13
C PRO A 337 -20.34 -16.44 -17.93
N ALA A 338 -20.44 -16.56 -19.25
CA ALA A 338 -20.23 -15.49 -20.22
C ALA A 338 -21.22 -14.33 -20.00
N ALA A 339 -20.77 -13.19 -19.45
CA ALA A 339 -21.40 -11.87 -19.65
C ALA A 339 -20.61 -10.73 -18.96
N VAL A 340 -19.39 -10.41 -19.41
CA VAL A 340 -18.73 -9.16 -19.00
C VAL A 340 -17.84 -8.61 -20.13
N ALA A 341 -18.44 -8.23 -21.23
CA ALA A 341 -17.73 -7.50 -22.27
C ALA A 341 -18.65 -6.39 -22.80
N ASP A 342 -18.78 -5.28 -22.05
CA ASP A 342 -19.22 -4.02 -22.68
C ASP A 342 -19.07 -2.70 -21.87
N ARG A 343 -18.40 -2.67 -20.71
CA ARG A 343 -18.46 -1.45 -19.85
C ARG A 343 -17.21 -0.57 -19.77
N PHE A 344 -16.10 -0.90 -20.43
CA PHE A 344 -14.83 -0.16 -20.23
C PHE A 344 -14.25 0.56 -21.46
N ALA A 345 -14.99 0.69 -22.56
CA ALA A 345 -14.47 1.25 -23.81
C ALA A 345 -14.36 2.80 -23.86
N THR A 346 -14.79 3.56 -22.84
CA THR A 346 -14.99 5.02 -22.96
C THR A 346 -14.18 5.90 -22.00
N SER A 347 -12.88 5.65 -21.78
CA SER A 347 -12.05 6.65 -21.08
C SER A 347 -10.63 6.88 -21.64
N ARG A 348 -10.30 6.35 -22.82
CA ARG A 348 -9.01 6.64 -23.48
C ARG A 348 -9.18 7.71 -24.56
N LYS A 349 -9.23 8.99 -24.21
CA LYS A 349 -8.74 10.07 -25.09
C LYS A 349 -8.71 11.44 -24.41
N SER A 350 -7.64 12.16 -24.73
CA SER A 350 -7.30 13.56 -24.41
C SER A 350 -6.70 13.80 -23.02
N ILE A 351 -5.41 14.14 -22.99
CA ILE A 351 -4.94 15.52 -22.80
C ILE A 351 -3.50 15.58 -23.36
N VAL A 352 -3.28 16.59 -24.20
CA VAL A 352 -2.09 16.90 -25.00
C VAL A 352 -1.37 18.10 -24.36
N ASP A 353 -0.03 18.02 -24.36
CA ASP A 353 1.06 19.02 -24.39
C ASP A 353 0.88 20.46 -23.85
N GLU A 354 1.93 20.94 -23.13
CA GLU A 354 2.77 22.13 -23.45
C GLU A 354 3.60 22.62 -22.21
N PRO A 355 4.60 23.54 -22.30
CA PRO A 355 6.00 23.28 -22.66
C PRO A 355 7.04 23.85 -21.64
N GLU A 356 8.33 23.64 -21.93
CA GLU A 356 9.50 24.13 -21.18
C GLU A 356 9.72 25.65 -21.24
N ALA A 357 10.41 26.20 -20.22
CA ALA A 357 11.07 27.50 -20.29
C ALA A 357 12.40 27.50 -19.49
N SER A 358 13.37 28.23 -20.02
CA SER A 358 14.83 28.12 -19.85
C SER A 358 15.49 29.22 -18.99
N ASP A 359 16.78 28.99 -18.68
CA ASP A 359 17.90 29.95 -18.45
C ASP A 359 17.82 30.96 -17.27
N SER A 360 18.89 31.42 -16.60
CA SER A 360 20.35 31.18 -16.54
C SER A 360 20.93 31.98 -15.33
N VAL A 361 22.07 31.52 -14.75
CA VAL A 361 23.30 32.25 -14.29
C VAL A 361 23.13 33.50 -13.36
N ASP A 362 23.80 33.72 -12.21
CA ASP A 362 25.24 33.69 -11.91
C ASP A 362 25.58 33.76 -10.39
N ARG A 363 26.78 33.26 -10.09
CA ARG A 363 27.78 33.55 -9.02
C ARG A 363 27.47 33.63 -7.51
N ALA A 364 28.32 32.86 -6.83
CA ALA A 364 28.66 32.89 -5.42
C ALA A 364 29.59 34.05 -5.05
N GLU A 365 29.42 34.60 -3.85
CA GLU A 365 30.51 35.10 -3.00
C GLU A 365 30.01 35.32 -1.57
N GLY A 366 30.86 35.04 -0.57
CA GLY A 366 30.66 35.49 0.81
C GLY A 366 30.14 34.44 1.80
N LEU A 367 30.92 33.40 2.08
CA LEU A 367 30.75 32.59 3.30
C LEU A 367 31.84 32.98 4.30
N ASN A 368 31.58 33.98 5.13
CA ASN A 368 32.13 34.10 6.48
C ASN A 368 31.49 35.27 7.22
N ARG A 369 31.10 34.99 8.48
CA ARG A 369 30.41 35.85 9.47
C ARG A 369 28.88 35.87 9.33
N GLU A 370 28.25 34.97 10.08
CA GLU A 370 27.01 35.17 10.85
C GLU A 370 26.44 33.79 11.22
N LEU A 371 27.02 33.18 12.26
CA LEU A 371 26.37 32.10 13.04
C LEU A 371 26.21 32.51 14.52
N ASP A 372 26.29 33.81 14.82
CA ASP A 372 26.20 34.36 16.18
C ASP A 372 24.93 35.19 16.42
N GLY A 373 23.83 34.88 15.75
CA GLY A 373 22.58 35.60 15.99
C GLY A 373 21.35 34.80 15.60
N TYR A 374 20.60 34.37 16.61
CA TYR A 374 19.23 33.86 16.55
C TYR A 374 19.03 32.44 16.00
N CYS A 375 19.27 31.43 16.85
CA CYS A 375 18.45 30.22 16.84
C CYS A 375 17.27 30.46 17.80
N SER A 376 16.03 30.46 17.28
CA SER A 376 14.86 30.59 18.15
C SER A 376 14.71 29.33 19.03
N PRO A 377 14.23 29.45 20.28
CA PRO A 377 14.07 28.32 21.20
C PRO A 377 13.28 27.15 20.60
N GLU A 378 12.31 27.44 19.72
CA GLU A 378 11.47 26.46 19.03
C GLU A 378 12.25 25.61 18.02
N LEU A 379 13.29 26.18 17.40
CA LEU A 379 14.17 25.47 16.46
C LEU A 379 15.02 24.42 17.18
N LEU A 380 15.48 24.76 18.39
CA LEU A 380 16.29 23.89 19.23
C LEU A 380 15.43 22.78 19.85
N VAL A 381 14.19 23.09 20.26
CA VAL A 381 13.21 22.09 20.72
C VAL A 381 12.83 21.11 19.60
N GLY A 382 12.58 21.60 18.39
CA GLY A 382 12.27 20.75 17.23
C GLY A 382 13.40 19.78 16.86
N ALA A 383 14.65 20.27 16.86
CA ALA A 383 15.83 19.43 16.64
C ALA A 383 16.04 18.41 17.77
N ALA A 384 15.80 18.81 19.02
CA ALA A 384 15.90 17.95 20.19
C ALA A 384 14.84 16.84 20.22
N CYS A 385 13.58 17.16 19.93
CA CYS A 385 12.50 16.17 19.83
C CYS A 385 12.77 15.15 18.71
N PHE A 386 13.28 15.60 17.56
CA PHE A 386 13.63 14.74 16.44
C PHE A 386 14.84 13.82 16.74
N LEU A 387 15.87 14.36 17.39
CA LEU A 387 17.02 13.59 17.86
C LEU A 387 16.62 12.59 18.95
N SER A 388 15.79 13.00 19.91
CA SER A 388 15.27 12.14 20.97
C SER A 388 14.47 10.96 20.40
N ALA A 389 13.51 11.21 19.50
CA ALA A 389 12.72 10.15 18.86
C ALA A 389 13.59 9.20 18.01
N SER A 390 14.69 9.70 17.43
CA SER A 390 15.66 8.89 16.69
C SER A 390 16.53 8.03 17.62
N LEU A 391 16.86 8.53 18.80
CA LEU A 391 17.63 7.84 19.84
C LEU A 391 16.79 6.82 20.62
N GLU A 392 15.49 7.07 20.81
CA GLU A 392 14.54 6.12 21.40
C GLU A 392 14.39 4.86 20.54
N ARG A 393 14.37 5.01 19.22
CA ARG A 393 14.40 3.88 18.27
C ARG A 393 15.69 3.06 18.37
N LEU A 394 16.83 3.71 18.67
CA LEU A 394 18.10 3.04 18.93
C LEU A 394 18.11 2.29 20.27
N HIS A 395 17.50 2.86 21.32
CA HIS A 395 17.39 2.21 22.62
C HIS A 395 16.49 0.96 22.56
N ASN A 396 15.35 1.07 21.88
CA ASN A 396 14.42 -0.06 21.68
C ASN A 396 15.01 -1.16 20.77
N GLY A 397 15.88 -0.81 19.82
CA GLY A 397 16.61 -1.77 18.99
C GLY A 397 17.80 -2.47 19.69
N LYS A 398 18.30 -1.95 20.82
CA LYS A 398 19.41 -2.53 21.59
C LYS A 398 19.01 -3.60 22.60
N ARG A 399 17.71 -3.91 22.76
CA ARG A 399 17.28 -5.09 23.54
C ARG A 399 17.70 -6.43 22.90
N THR A 400 18.29 -6.40 21.70
CA THR A 400 18.87 -7.57 21.03
C THR A 400 20.34 -7.32 20.64
N ALA A 401 21.27 -7.72 21.53
CA ALA A 401 22.71 -7.97 21.32
C ALA A 401 23.74 -6.80 21.41
N SER A 402 24.98 -7.22 21.73
CA SER A 402 26.06 -6.64 22.57
C SER A 402 26.62 -5.24 22.27
N SER A 403 26.82 -4.48 23.37
CA SER A 403 27.63 -3.27 23.52
C SER A 403 29.13 -3.60 23.40
N ASP A 404 30.00 -2.80 22.80
CA ASP A 404 30.68 -1.76 23.57
C ASP A 404 31.33 -0.64 22.72
N SER A 405 31.45 -0.76 21.38
CA SER A 405 32.13 0.27 20.57
C SER A 405 31.22 1.41 20.09
N VAL A 406 29.91 1.17 20.00
CA VAL A 406 28.90 2.17 19.56
C VAL A 406 28.43 3.04 20.74
N SER A 407 28.73 2.68 21.99
CA SER A 407 28.24 3.39 23.18
C SER A 407 28.91 4.75 23.35
N ALA A 408 30.23 4.86 23.20
CA ALA A 408 30.97 6.09 23.47
C ALA A 408 30.63 7.22 22.48
N GLN A 409 30.65 6.95 21.17
CA GLN A 409 30.25 7.93 20.16
C GLN A 409 28.77 8.32 20.23
N SER A 410 27.89 7.38 20.61
CA SER A 410 26.47 7.68 20.84
C SER A 410 26.25 8.49 22.11
N GLN A 411 27.06 8.28 23.16
CA GLN A 411 27.01 9.03 24.40
C GLN A 411 27.55 10.45 24.24
N ASP A 412 28.58 10.66 23.42
CA ASP A 412 29.07 12.00 23.09
C ASP A 412 28.06 12.78 22.24
N LEU A 413 27.43 12.14 21.25
CA LEU A 413 26.32 12.73 20.50
C LEU A 413 25.10 13.05 21.39
N LEU A 414 24.79 12.17 22.34
CA LEU A 414 23.72 12.38 23.32
C LEU A 414 24.06 13.55 24.26
N ARG A 415 25.30 13.63 24.75
CA ARG A 415 25.78 14.75 25.58
C ARG A 415 25.75 16.06 24.82
N SER A 416 26.17 16.08 23.55
CA SER A 416 26.11 17.28 22.71
C SER A 416 24.67 17.72 22.43
N ALA A 417 23.75 16.78 22.20
CA ALA A 417 22.33 17.09 22.03
C ALA A 417 21.69 17.61 23.33
N LEU A 418 22.01 17.01 24.48
CA LEU A 418 21.56 17.48 25.79
C LEU A 418 22.12 18.85 26.15
N LYS A 419 23.39 19.13 25.84
CA LYS A 419 24.00 20.46 26.04
C LYS A 419 23.31 21.55 25.22
N LEU A 420 22.90 21.23 23.99
CA LEU A 420 22.11 22.11 23.14
C LEU A 420 20.71 22.37 23.71
N VAL A 421 20.08 21.36 24.31
CA VAL A 421 18.79 21.49 25.01
C VAL A 421 18.94 22.36 26.27
N GLU A 422 20.00 22.16 27.04
CA GLU A 422 20.26 22.89 28.29
C GLU A 422 20.58 24.39 28.02
N GLN A 423 21.34 24.66 26.95
CA GLN A 423 21.58 26.03 26.47
C GLN A 423 20.30 26.70 25.94
N ALA A 424 19.43 25.95 25.26
CA ALA A 424 18.14 26.45 24.80
C ALA A 424 17.19 26.78 25.96
N ALA A 425 17.18 25.94 27.01
CA ALA A 425 16.38 26.17 28.21
C ALA A 425 16.86 27.42 28.97
N THR A 426 18.17 27.60 29.12
CA THR A 426 18.73 28.77 29.81
C THR A 426 18.40 30.09 29.11
N LEU A 427 18.37 30.10 27.77
CA LEU A 427 18.00 31.28 26.97
C LEU A 427 16.49 31.58 27.00
N ALA A 428 15.63 30.57 27.12
CA ALA A 428 14.18 30.76 27.18
C ALA A 428 13.67 31.35 28.52
N PHE A 429 14.45 31.20 29.60
CA PHE A 429 14.09 31.70 30.94
C PHE A 429 14.73 33.05 31.33
N GLN A 430 15.57 33.64 30.47
CA GLN A 430 16.12 34.99 30.69
C GLN A 430 15.20 36.12 30.21
N ASP A 431 14.20 35.82 29.36
CA ASP A 431 13.23 36.80 28.84
C ASP A 431 11.96 36.96 29.70
N SER A 432 11.83 36.25 30.84
CA SER A 432 10.66 36.30 31.71
C SER A 432 10.76 37.25 32.92
N ASP A 433 11.91 37.89 33.16
CA ASP A 433 12.12 38.81 34.30
C ASP A 433 12.34 40.28 33.85
N GLY A 434 11.36 40.85 33.14
CA GLY A 434 11.32 42.29 32.80
C GLY A 434 10.09 42.99 33.43
N PRO A 435 10.22 44.18 34.05
CA PRO A 435 9.16 44.75 34.88
C PRO A 435 7.99 45.25 34.02
N MET A 436 6.78 44.77 34.32
CA MET A 436 5.53 45.33 33.79
C MET A 436 5.36 46.78 34.26
N ALA A 437 5.67 47.73 33.39
CA ALA A 437 5.30 49.13 33.54
C ALA A 437 3.77 49.25 33.42
N ALA A 438 3.14 49.73 34.49
CA ALA A 438 1.76 50.16 34.51
C ALA A 438 1.60 51.45 33.68
N HIS A 439 0.58 51.51 32.82
CA HIS A 439 -0.18 52.73 32.63
C HIS A 439 -1.58 52.45 32.06
N ASN A 440 -2.50 53.29 32.55
CA ASN A 440 -3.96 53.32 32.42
C ASN A 440 -4.50 53.33 30.99
#